data_AF-A0A951H5E5-F1
#
_entry.id   AF-A0A951H5E5-F1
#
_cell.length_a   1.000
_cell.length_b   1.000
_cell.length_c   1.000
_cell.angle_alpha   90.00
_cell.angle_beta   90.00
_cell.angle_gamma   90.00
#
_symmetry.space_group_name_H-M   'P 1'
#
loop_
_entity.id
_entity.type
_entity.pdbx_description
1 polymer ?
#
loop_
_entity_poly.entity_id
_entity_poly.type
_entity_poly.pdbx_seq_one_letter_code
_entity_poly.pdbx_strand_id
1 'polypeptide(L)'
;MAVTAHQIAAYRFHFYGHSQSADDTDRKAEIFLISTENSAQGPLVGRLMFYEPEVAATKQDRIDENGRTEAHLSIVALDAVLNVLRNEKPLTIMYDDQCQLAWLASSQEPVGEGEYK
;
A
#
# COMPACT_ATOMS: atom_id res chain seq x y z
N MET A 1 20.28 -0.41 -8.62
CA MET A 1 18.82 -0.56 -8.46
C MET A 1 18.54 -0.51 -6.98
N ALA A 2 17.74 0.45 -6.53
CA ALA A 2 17.38 0.59 -5.12
C ALA A 2 15.90 0.24 -4.99
N VAL A 3 15.62 -0.86 -4.30
CA VAL A 3 14.27 -1.20 -3.86
C VAL A 3 14.20 -0.83 -2.38
N THR A 4 13.25 0.02 -2.03
CA THR A 4 12.98 0.35 -0.63
C THR A 4 11.95 -0.62 -0.09
N ALA A 5 12.18 -1.15 1.12
CA ALA A 5 11.31 -2.13 1.74
C ALA A 5 11.08 -1.77 3.22
N HIS A 6 9.81 -1.74 3.63
CA HIS A 6 9.43 -1.47 5.01
C HIS A 6 8.43 -2.50 5.52
N GLN A 7 8.74 -3.12 6.66
CA GLN A 7 7.82 -4.05 7.31
C GLN A 7 6.61 -3.31 7.88
N ILE A 8 5.43 -3.89 7.70
CA ILE A 8 4.15 -3.36 8.16
C ILE A 8 3.73 -4.13 9.41
N ALA A 9 3.62 -3.43 10.53
CA ALA A 9 3.16 -3.98 11.79
C ALA A 9 1.66 -3.70 12.04
N ALA A 10 1.18 -2.53 11.64
CA ALA A 10 -0.21 -2.12 11.81
C ALA A 10 -0.69 -1.29 10.63
N TYR A 11 -2.00 -1.11 10.50
CA TYR A 11 -2.60 -0.22 9.51
C TYR A 11 -3.80 0.52 10.08
N ARG A 12 -4.10 1.70 9.51
CA ARG A 12 -5.32 2.46 9.80
C ARG A 12 -6.05 2.73 8.49
N PHE A 13 -7.36 2.55 8.49
CA PHE A 13 -8.19 2.71 7.31
C PHE A 13 -9.14 3.90 7.47
N HIS A 14 -9.12 4.81 6.49
CA HIS A 14 -10.04 5.93 6.37
C HIS A 14 -10.89 5.75 5.12
N PHE A 15 -12.20 5.97 5.26
CA PHE A 15 -13.14 5.98 4.15
C PHE A 15 -13.73 7.38 4.00
N TYR A 16 -13.74 7.90 2.78
CA TYR A 16 -14.31 9.20 2.46
C TYR A 16 -15.68 8.99 1.83
N GLY A 17 -16.74 9.23 2.60
CA GLY A 17 -18.10 9.28 2.07
C GLY A 17 -18.23 10.43 1.07
N HIS A 18 -18.92 10.20 -0.04
CA HIS A 18 -19.13 11.17 -1.13
C HIS A 18 -19.88 12.42 -0.65
N SER A 19 -19.15 13.37 -0.08
CA SER A 19 -19.48 14.79 -0.05
C SER A 19 -18.29 15.55 0.55
N GLN A 20 -17.53 16.22 -0.31
CA GLN A 20 -16.53 17.22 0.06
C GLN A 20 -15.39 16.72 0.96
N SER A 21 -14.41 16.05 0.34
CA SER A 21 -13.04 16.19 0.81
C SER A 21 -12.59 17.63 0.52
N ALA A 22 -12.09 18.34 1.53
CA ALA A 22 -11.61 19.72 1.41
C ALA A 22 -10.41 19.89 0.46
N ASP A 23 -9.90 18.79 -0.11
CA ASP A 23 -8.65 18.74 -0.89
C ASP A 23 -8.85 18.34 -2.37
N ASP A 24 -10.07 18.25 -2.89
CA ASP A 24 -10.33 17.96 -4.33
C ASP A 24 -9.58 16.70 -4.84
N THR A 25 -9.32 15.77 -3.92
CA THR A 25 -8.69 14.49 -4.24
C THR A 25 -9.82 13.52 -4.45
N ASP A 26 -10.06 13.06 -5.68
CA ASP A 26 -11.02 12.01 -6.09
C ASP A 26 -10.91 10.67 -5.32
N ARG A 27 -10.07 10.63 -4.29
CA ARG A 27 -9.79 9.54 -3.38
C ARG A 27 -11.05 9.16 -2.60
N LYS A 28 -11.39 7.88 -2.67
CA LYS A 28 -12.51 7.25 -1.96
C LYS A 28 -12.11 6.65 -0.62
N ALA A 29 -10.86 6.20 -0.50
CA ALA A 29 -10.34 5.66 0.74
C ALA A 29 -8.81 5.79 0.84
N GLU A 30 -8.29 5.62 2.06
CA GLU A 30 -6.85 5.62 2.33
C GLU A 30 -6.51 4.60 3.42
N ILE A 31 -5.43 3.86 3.23
CA ILE A 31 -4.84 2.99 4.26
C ILE A 31 -3.46 3.53 4.62
N PHE A 32 -3.26 3.87 5.88
CA PHE A 32 -1.96 4.21 6.44
C PHE A 32 -1.25 2.94 6.90
N LEU A 33 0.00 2.76 6.50
CA LEU A 33 0.83 1.61 6.85
C LEU A 33 1.86 2.01 7.91
N ILE A 34 1.86 1.28 9.01
CA ILE A 34 2.62 1.63 10.21
C ILE A 34 3.64 0.53 10.49
N SER A 35 4.91 0.91 10.60
CA SER A 35 6.00 0.06 11.06
C SER A 35 6.21 0.22 12.57
N THR A 36 6.73 -0.83 13.20
CA THR A 36 7.27 -0.77 14.57
C THR A 36 8.68 -0.20 14.62
N GLU A 37 9.33 -0.03 13.47
CA GLU A 37 10.64 0.59 13.38
C GLU A 37 10.52 2.09 13.64
N ASN A 38 11.27 2.57 14.62
CA ASN A 38 11.38 4.00 14.90
C ASN A 38 12.20 4.66 13.78
N SER A 39 11.52 5.25 12.80
CA SER A 39 12.14 6.18 11.88
C SER A 39 12.14 7.60 12.47
N ALA A 40 13.08 8.44 12.02
CA ALA A 40 13.08 9.86 12.37
C ALA A 40 11.77 10.58 11.98
N GLN A 41 11.01 10.02 11.03
CA GLN A 41 9.76 10.57 10.48
C GLN A 41 8.50 9.97 11.12
N GLY A 42 8.66 9.24 12.23
CA GLY A 42 7.59 8.53 12.91
C GLY A 42 7.33 7.14 12.33
N PRO A 43 6.30 6.44 12.84
CA PRO A 43 6.08 5.03 12.52
C PRO A 43 5.34 4.83 11.18
N LEU A 44 4.92 5.90 10.50
CA LEU A 44 4.24 5.82 9.20
C LEU A 44 5.27 5.56 8.10
N VAL A 45 5.13 4.43 7.41
CA VAL A 45 6.04 4.00 6.33
C VAL A 45 5.43 4.08 4.94
N GLY A 46 4.10 4.17 4.84
CA GLY A 46 3.45 4.35 3.56
C GLY A 46 1.95 4.56 3.64
N ARG A 47 1.35 4.84 2.48
CA ARG A 47 -0.08 5.03 2.29
C ARG A 47 -0.54 4.35 1.02
N LEU A 48 -1.68 3.69 1.09
CA LEU A 48 -2.40 3.15 -0.06
C LEU A 48 -3.62 4.03 -0.29
N MET A 49 -3.65 4.72 -1.41
CA MET A 49 -4.71 5.65 -1.78
C MET A 49 -5.61 5.02 -2.83
N PHE A 50 -6.91 5.02 -2.58
CA PHE A 50 -7.89 4.36 -3.43
C PHE A 50 -8.76 5.37 -4.14
N TYR A 51 -8.89 5.22 -5.46
CA TYR A 51 -9.66 6.11 -6.34
C TYR A 51 -10.65 5.32 -7.18
N GLU A 52 -11.56 6.00 -7.89
CA GLU A 52 -12.29 5.34 -8.98
C GLU A 52 -11.30 4.83 -10.06
N PRO A 53 -11.62 3.73 -10.77
CA PRO A 53 -10.71 3.10 -11.72
C PRO A 53 -10.07 4.05 -12.74
N GLU A 54 -10.86 4.95 -13.32
CA GLU A 54 -10.42 5.92 -14.32
C GLU A 54 -9.43 6.93 -13.75
N VAL A 55 -9.58 7.31 -12.49
CA VAL A 55 -8.65 8.22 -11.82
C VAL A 55 -7.39 7.47 -11.43
N ALA A 56 -7.53 6.26 -10.86
CA ALA A 56 -6.38 5.44 -10.43
C ALA A 56 -5.41 5.19 -11.59
N ALA A 57 -5.93 4.95 -12.81
CA ALA A 57 -5.13 4.73 -14.01
C ALA A 57 -4.25 5.93 -14.41
N THR A 58 -4.53 7.13 -13.90
CA THR A 58 -3.74 8.35 -14.17
C THR A 58 -2.72 8.67 -13.08
N LYS A 59 -2.74 7.94 -11.97
CA LYS A 59 -1.84 8.15 -10.84
C LYS A 59 -0.60 7.27 -10.97
N GLN A 60 0.49 7.72 -10.36
CA GLN A 60 1.75 7.01 -10.34
C GLN A 60 2.26 6.91 -8.92
N ASP A 61 2.75 5.72 -8.55
CA ASP A 61 3.32 5.48 -7.25
C ASP A 61 4.61 6.28 -7.08
N ARG A 62 4.91 6.64 -5.84
CA ARG A 62 6.10 7.46 -5.54
C ARG A 62 6.53 7.30 -4.09
N ILE A 63 7.67 7.92 -3.79
CA ILE A 63 8.10 8.20 -2.42
C ILE A 63 7.81 9.68 -2.11
N ASP A 64 7.18 9.96 -0.96
CA ASP A 64 6.96 11.34 -0.50
C ASP A 64 8.26 12.00 -0.01
N GLU A 65 8.22 13.30 0.28
CA GLU A 65 9.38 14.07 0.78
C GLU A 65 9.95 13.53 2.11
N ASN A 66 9.19 12.69 2.83
CA ASN A 66 9.57 12.07 4.09
C ASN A 66 10.09 10.63 3.91
N GLY A 67 10.25 10.15 2.68
CA GLY A 67 10.72 8.78 2.41
C GLY A 67 9.64 7.71 2.53
N ARG A 68 8.35 8.08 2.52
CA ARG A 68 7.22 7.14 2.68
C ARG A 68 6.67 6.72 1.32
N THR A 69 6.31 5.45 1.19
CA THR A 69 5.73 4.95 -0.06
C THR A 69 4.27 5.39 -0.21
N GLU A 70 3.95 6.00 -1.35
CA GLU A 70 2.60 6.34 -1.78
C GLU A 70 2.20 5.45 -2.95
N ALA A 71 1.27 4.52 -2.71
CA ALA A 71 0.70 3.66 -3.73
C ALA A 71 -0.71 4.10 -4.11
N HIS A 72 -1.02 4.10 -5.40
CA HIS A 72 -2.31 4.52 -5.93
C HIS A 72 -3.01 3.33 -6.57
N LEU A 73 -4.19 2.99 -6.05
CA LEU A 73 -4.95 1.83 -6.47
C LEU A 73 -6.37 2.20 -6.86
N SER A 74 -6.99 1.35 -7.67
CA SER A 74 -8.44 1.39 -7.86
C SER A 74 -9.13 0.93 -6.58
N ILE A 75 -10.25 1.57 -6.25
CA ILE A 75 -11.13 1.20 -5.14
C ILE A 75 -11.63 -0.25 -5.26
N VAL A 76 -11.66 -0.81 -6.47
CA VAL A 76 -12.00 -2.23 -6.72
C VAL A 76 -11.00 -3.17 -6.05
N ALA A 77 -9.75 -2.76 -5.86
CA ALA A 77 -8.72 -3.56 -5.19
C ALA A 77 -8.81 -3.51 -3.65
N LEU A 78 -9.67 -2.67 -3.08
CA LEU A 78 -9.69 -2.40 -1.64
C LEU A 78 -9.90 -3.67 -0.80
N ASP A 79 -10.88 -4.50 -1.14
CA ASP A 79 -11.17 -5.73 -0.39
C ASP A 79 -10.01 -6.73 -0.46
N ALA A 80 -9.38 -6.86 -1.64
CA ALA A 80 -8.20 -7.71 -1.81
C ALA A 80 -7.03 -7.21 -0.94
N VAL A 81 -6.78 -5.89 -0.94
CA VAL A 81 -5.74 -5.30 -0.11
C VAL A 81 -6.03 -5.49 1.38
N LEU A 82 -7.27 -5.29 1.82
CA LEU A 82 -7.66 -5.51 3.21
C LEU A 82 -7.47 -6.98 3.62
N ASN A 83 -7.78 -7.92 2.73
CA ASN A 83 -7.54 -9.35 2.96
C ASN A 83 -6.04 -9.65 3.13
N VAL A 84 -5.19 -9.12 2.24
CA VAL A 84 -3.73 -9.24 2.37
C VAL A 84 -3.24 -8.63 3.68
N LEU A 85 -3.63 -7.41 4.01
CA LEU A 85 -3.22 -6.72 5.24
C LEU A 85 -3.60 -7.46 6.53
N ARG A 86 -4.73 -8.19 6.51
CA ARG A 86 -5.24 -8.96 7.65
C ARG A 86 -4.56 -10.33 7.77
N ASN A 87 -4.39 -11.03 6.66
CA ASN A 87 -4.05 -12.45 6.67
C ASN A 87 -2.57 -12.73 6.43
N GLU A 88 -1.88 -11.87 5.69
CA GLU A 88 -0.48 -12.05 5.35
C GLU A 88 0.42 -11.41 6.41
N LYS A 89 1.25 -12.24 7.06
CA LYS A 89 2.30 -11.83 8.00
C LYS A 89 3.53 -12.74 7.84
N PRO A 90 4.75 -12.18 7.84
CA PRO A 90 5.09 -10.76 7.80
C PRO A 90 4.66 -10.12 6.47
N LEU A 91 4.37 -8.83 6.50
CA LEU A 91 4.00 -8.06 5.33
C LEU A 91 4.93 -6.86 5.18
N THR A 92 5.32 -6.56 3.96
CA THR A 92 6.26 -5.51 3.61
C THR A 92 5.66 -4.68 2.48
N ILE A 93 5.77 -3.35 2.56
CA ILE A 93 5.58 -2.50 1.38
C ILE A 93 6.92 -2.30 0.70
N MET A 94 6.94 -2.51 -0.61
CA MET A 94 8.11 -2.36 -1.46
C MET A 94 7.86 -1.27 -2.48
N TYR A 95 8.92 -0.55 -2.85
CA TYR A 95 8.89 0.44 -3.93
C TYR A 95 10.13 0.29 -4.81
N ASP A 96 9.91 0.23 -6.12
CA ASP A 96 10.96 0.26 -7.13
C ASP A 96 11.01 1.64 -7.81
N ASP A 97 12.13 2.33 -7.63
CA ASP A 97 12.35 3.66 -8.18
C ASP A 97 12.47 3.69 -9.72
N GLN A 98 12.87 2.59 -10.35
CA GLN A 98 12.98 2.53 -11.81
C GLN A 98 11.62 2.43 -12.49
N CYS A 99 10.75 1.60 -11.93
CA CYS A 99 9.41 1.37 -12.46
C CYS A 99 8.36 2.32 -11.87
N GLN A 100 8.72 3.06 -10.81
CA GLN A 100 7.79 3.90 -10.04
C GLN A 100 6.55 3.11 -9.64
N LEU A 101 6.79 1.93 -9.05
CA LEU A 101 5.78 0.95 -8.71
C LEU A 101 5.94 0.52 -7.25
N ALA A 102 4.82 0.53 -6.52
CA ALA A 102 4.74 0.01 -5.17
C ALA A 102 3.93 -1.29 -5.15
N TRP A 103 4.32 -2.23 -4.27
CA TRP A 103 3.54 -3.44 -4.04
C TRP A 103 3.65 -3.93 -2.60
N LEU A 104 2.68 -4.74 -2.20
CA LEU A 104 2.72 -5.48 -0.94
C LEU A 104 3.34 -6.85 -1.19
N ALA A 105 4.31 -7.23 -0.37
CA ALA A 105 4.95 -8.53 -0.41
C ALA A 105 4.81 -9.22 0.96
N SER A 106 4.55 -10.52 0.95
CA SER A 106 4.64 -11.38 2.13
C SER A 106 5.74 -12.42 1.93
N SER A 107 6.22 -13.02 3.03
CA SER A 107 7.26 -14.05 2.96
C SER A 107 6.72 -15.45 2.72
N GLN A 108 5.45 -15.61 2.33
CA GLN A 108 4.95 -16.93 1.97
C GLN A 108 5.58 -17.33 0.63
N GLU A 109 6.47 -18.33 0.67
CA GLU A 109 6.78 -19.11 -0.53
C GLU A 109 5.45 -19.57 -1.16
N PRO A 110 5.32 -19.57 -2.49
CA PRO A 110 4.16 -20.21 -3.11
C PRO A 110 4.09 -21.62 -2.52
N VAL A 111 2.96 -21.95 -1.88
CA VAL A 111 2.68 -23.33 -1.51
C VAL A 111 2.61 -24.12 -2.81
N GLY A 112 3.76 -24.62 -3.25
CA GLY A 112 3.83 -25.60 -4.30
C GLY A 112 2.94 -26.73 -3.84
N GLU A 113 1.89 -27.02 -4.60
CA GLU A 113 1.15 -28.25 -4.44
C GLU A 113 2.17 -29.39 -4.56
N GLY A 114 2.59 -29.89 -3.40
CA GLY A 114 3.52 -30.98 -3.28
C GLY A 114 2.89 -32.22 -3.90
N GLU A 115 3.61 -32.76 -4.88
CA GLU A 115 3.60 -34.16 -5.30
C GLU A 115 2.26 -34.73 -5.78
N TYR A 116 2.01 -34.60 -7.08
CA TYR A 116 1.36 -35.72 -7.78
C TYR A 116 2.39 -36.84 -7.90
N LYS A 117 2.26 -37.85 -7.04
CA LYS A 117 2.89 -39.18 -7.21
C LYS A 117 2.25 -39.94 -8.37
#